data_AF-A0AAV9H522-F1
#
_entry.id   AF-A0AAV9H522-F1
#
_cell.length_a   1.000
_cell.length_b   1.000
_cell.length_c   1.000
_cell.angle_alpha   90.00
_cell.angle_beta   90.00
_cell.angle_gamma   90.00
#
_symmetry.space_group_name_H-M   'P 1'
#
loop_
_entity.id
_entity.type
_entity.pdbx_description
1 polymer ?
#
loop_
_entity_poly.entity_id
_entity_poly.type
_entity_poly.pdbx_seq_one_letter_code
_entity_poly.pdbx_strand_id
1 'polypeptide(L)'
;MLGGAVDNIRMLSALCGTAALPNLALVTAKESHGQNAAERDRRTLESLKRSFWNEMIDHGAVVRAHNGTRESASEIVNALRWKRRKPLAIQLQMVDKGLKWGDTDAAQSLPSGYKPRPGSQDRLLGAPETPEPIHQNWFSSLLQLASTIFCFVLFFGTLVVLSIVECFSRVWNWGWSTRSGNRGLR
;
A
#
# COMPACT_ATOMS: atom_id res chain seq x y z
N MET A 1 -22.80 31.55 1.25
CA MET A 1 -22.53 30.13 1.57
C MET A 1 -21.54 29.59 0.56
N LEU A 2 -20.24 29.62 0.88
CA LEU A 2 -19.15 29.12 0.03
C LEU A 2 -18.13 28.25 0.80
N GLY A 3 -18.27 28.14 2.13
CA GLY A 3 -17.31 27.45 3.00
C GLY A 3 -17.20 25.95 2.71
N GLY A 4 -18.31 25.23 2.65
CA GLY A 4 -18.27 23.76 2.55
C GLY A 4 -17.53 23.20 1.33
N ALA A 5 -17.62 23.84 0.16
CA ALA A 5 -16.91 23.37 -1.03
C ALA A 5 -15.40 23.63 -0.94
N VAL A 6 -14.99 24.80 -0.45
CA VAL A 6 -13.58 25.14 -0.23
C VAL A 6 -12.97 24.23 0.83
N ASP A 7 -13.68 24.04 1.94
CA ASP A 7 -13.23 23.20 3.06
C ASP A 7 -13.07 21.74 2.63
N ASN A 8 -14.01 21.21 1.82
CA ASN A 8 -13.89 19.87 1.27
C ASN A 8 -12.68 19.70 0.34
N ILE A 9 -12.39 20.72 -0.47
CA ILE A 9 -11.24 20.69 -1.38
C ILE A 9 -9.92 20.79 -0.62
N ARG A 10 -9.87 21.62 0.43
CA ARG A 10 -8.71 21.68 1.34
C ARG A 10 -8.50 20.34 2.05
N MET A 11 -9.57 19.73 2.56
CA MET A 11 -9.52 18.41 3.16
C MET A 11 -9.05 17.34 2.16
N LEU A 12 -9.51 17.39 0.91
CA LEU A 12 -9.03 16.49 -0.15
C LEU A 12 -7.51 16.63 -0.36
N SER A 13 -7.01 17.86 -0.44
CA SER A 13 -5.57 18.13 -0.57
C SER A 13 -4.79 17.53 0.61
N ALA A 14 -5.27 17.73 1.84
CA ALA A 14 -4.65 17.20 3.05
C ALA A 14 -4.71 15.66 3.13
N LEU A 15 -5.81 15.04 2.70
CA LEU A 15 -5.95 13.57 2.64
C LEU A 15 -4.92 12.94 1.71
N CYS A 16 -4.75 13.52 0.51
CA CYS A 16 -3.76 13.06 -0.45
C CYS A 16 -2.34 13.35 0.03
N GLY A 17 -2.11 14.57 0.52
CA GLY A 17 -0.78 15.13 0.74
C GLY A 17 -0.08 15.50 -0.55
N THR A 18 0.83 16.46 -0.47
CA THR A 18 1.55 17.03 -1.63
C THR A 18 2.26 15.97 -2.47
N ALA A 19 2.79 14.91 -1.84
CA ALA A 19 3.46 13.83 -2.52
C ALA A 19 2.52 13.08 -3.48
N ALA A 20 1.24 12.86 -3.13
CA ALA A 20 0.29 12.07 -3.91
C ALA A 20 -0.56 12.91 -4.87
N LEU A 21 -0.55 14.24 -4.78
CA LEU A 21 -1.25 15.14 -5.70
C LEU A 21 -0.93 14.94 -7.19
N PRO A 22 0.29 14.54 -7.61
CA PRO A 22 0.54 14.13 -8.98
C PRO A 22 -0.36 12.98 -9.46
N ASN A 23 -0.92 12.16 -8.58
CA ASN A 23 -1.80 11.05 -8.92
C ASN A 23 -3.30 11.43 -8.86
N LEU A 24 -3.61 12.70 -8.59
CA LEU A 24 -4.98 13.22 -8.54
C LEU A 24 -5.40 13.74 -9.92
N ALA A 25 -6.62 13.37 -10.35
CA ALA A 25 -7.28 13.95 -11.51
C ALA A 25 -8.52 14.74 -11.06
N LEU A 26 -8.54 16.03 -11.40
CA LEU A 26 -9.66 16.93 -11.15
C LEU A 26 -10.48 17.02 -12.43
N VAL A 27 -11.74 16.59 -12.34
CA VAL A 27 -12.60 16.39 -13.50
C VAL A 27 -13.87 17.20 -13.37
N THR A 28 -14.20 18.01 -14.38
CA THR A 28 -15.53 18.61 -14.53
C THR A 28 -16.35 17.80 -15.53
N ALA A 29 -17.56 17.38 -15.16
CA ALA A 29 -18.51 16.80 -16.09
C ALA A 29 -19.28 17.92 -16.82
N LYS A 30 -19.48 17.75 -18.13
CA LYS A 30 -20.22 18.68 -18.97
C LYS A 30 -21.73 18.44 -18.83
N GLU A 31 -22.47 19.44 -18.36
CA GLU A 31 -23.95 19.39 -18.27
C GLU A 31 -24.64 20.52 -19.04
N SER A 32 -23.89 21.44 -19.64
CA SER A 32 -24.49 22.66 -20.18
C SER A 32 -25.11 22.43 -21.57
N HIS A 33 -26.42 22.67 -21.65
CA HIS A 33 -27.20 22.69 -22.87
C HIS A 33 -27.54 24.14 -23.27
N GLY A 34 -27.67 24.41 -24.57
CA GLY A 34 -28.09 25.71 -25.12
C GLY A 34 -26.96 26.57 -25.70
N GLN A 35 -27.30 27.80 -26.10
CA GLN A 35 -26.35 28.73 -26.72
C GLN A 35 -25.19 29.07 -25.78
N ASN A 36 -23.97 29.17 -26.33
CA ASN A 36 -22.74 29.48 -25.60
C ASN A 36 -22.35 28.47 -24.49
N ALA A 37 -22.86 27.23 -24.54
CA ALA A 37 -22.53 26.17 -23.57
C ALA A 37 -21.02 25.97 -23.43
N ALA A 38 -20.30 25.86 -24.55
CA ALA A 38 -18.84 25.67 -24.55
C ALA A 38 -18.08 26.82 -23.87
N GLU A 39 -18.52 28.07 -24.07
CA GLU A 39 -17.90 29.24 -23.44
C GLU A 39 -18.20 29.30 -21.94
N ARG A 40 -19.42 28.93 -21.53
CA ARG A 40 -19.78 28.79 -20.12
C ARG A 40 -18.95 27.73 -19.42
N ASP A 41 -18.81 26.55 -20.02
CA ASP A 41 -17.99 25.47 -19.45
C ASP A 41 -16.53 25.89 -19.30
N ARG A 42 -15.98 26.55 -20.32
CA ARG A 42 -14.62 27.09 -20.27
C ARG A 42 -14.45 28.07 -19.12
N ARG A 43 -15.37 29.03 -18.97
CA ARG A 43 -15.33 30.01 -17.87
C ARG A 43 -15.46 29.36 -16.50
N THR A 44 -16.36 28.39 -16.36
CA THR A 44 -16.54 27.63 -15.11
C THR A 44 -15.27 26.85 -14.77
N LEU A 45 -14.67 26.18 -15.74
CA LEU A 45 -13.42 25.43 -15.54
C LEU A 45 -12.27 26.36 -15.12
N GLU A 46 -12.10 27.51 -15.79
CA GLU A 46 -11.08 28.49 -15.41
C GLU A 46 -11.32 29.09 -14.03
N SER A 47 -12.59 29.32 -13.66
CA SER A 47 -12.96 29.76 -12.31
C SER A 47 -12.60 28.71 -11.25
N LEU A 48 -12.87 27.42 -11.53
CA LEU A 48 -12.53 26.31 -10.63
C LEU A 48 -11.02 26.16 -10.44
N LYS A 49 -10.26 26.22 -11.55
CA LYS A 49 -8.79 26.20 -11.52
C LYS A 49 -8.24 27.30 -10.62
N ARG A 50 -8.68 28.55 -10.85
CA ARG A 50 -8.16 29.72 -10.13
C ARG A 50 -8.59 29.77 -8.67
N SER A 51 -9.85 29.45 -8.38
CA SER A 51 -10.45 29.72 -7.07
C SER A 51 -10.29 28.56 -6.09
N PHE A 52 -10.16 27.32 -6.59
CA PHE A 52 -10.21 26.14 -5.73
C PHE A 52 -9.06 25.16 -5.96
N TRP A 53 -8.59 25.01 -7.20
CA TRP A 53 -7.66 23.92 -7.53
C TRP A 53 -6.22 24.35 -7.69
N ASN A 54 -5.92 25.64 -7.56
CA ASN A 54 -4.61 26.20 -7.87
C ASN A 54 -3.47 25.46 -7.15
N GLU A 55 -3.59 25.30 -5.83
CA GLU A 55 -2.60 24.59 -5.01
C GLU A 55 -2.39 23.13 -5.46
N MET A 56 -3.48 22.43 -5.80
CA MET A 56 -3.38 21.04 -6.27
C MET A 56 -2.70 20.95 -7.64
N ILE A 57 -3.00 21.91 -8.53
CA ILE A 57 -2.39 22.01 -9.86
C ILE A 57 -0.90 22.31 -9.74
N ASP A 58 -0.52 23.23 -8.85
CA ASP A 58 0.88 23.58 -8.57
C ASP A 58 1.69 22.36 -8.08
N HIS A 59 1.04 21.44 -7.38
CA HIS A 59 1.61 20.17 -6.95
C HIS A 59 1.45 19.01 -7.95
N GLY A 60 1.02 19.28 -9.19
CA GLY A 60 1.03 18.32 -10.29
C GLY A 60 -0.27 17.54 -10.51
N ALA A 61 -1.37 17.91 -9.86
CA ALA A 61 -2.68 17.36 -10.16
C ALA A 61 -3.08 17.68 -11.61
N VAL A 62 -3.74 16.73 -12.27
CA VAL A 62 -4.13 16.87 -13.67
C VAL A 62 -5.58 17.32 -13.76
N VAL A 63 -5.85 18.35 -14.55
CA VAL A 63 -7.22 18.83 -14.82
C VAL A 63 -7.71 18.30 -16.16
N ARG A 64 -8.93 17.76 -16.19
CA ARG A 64 -9.61 17.28 -17.41
C ARG A 64 -11.08 17.67 -17.42
N ALA A 65 -11.63 17.87 -18.61
CA ALA A 65 -13.08 18.01 -18.79
C ALA A 65 -13.63 16.70 -19.37
N HIS A 66 -14.62 16.12 -18.69
CA HIS A 66 -15.33 14.94 -19.16
C HIS A 66 -16.55 15.37 -19.97
N ASN A 67 -16.68 14.88 -21.19
CA ASN A 67 -17.75 15.25 -22.11
C ASN A 67 -18.91 14.23 -22.13
N GLY A 68 -18.97 13.31 -21.15
CA GLY A 68 -20.00 12.27 -21.08
C GLY A 68 -19.74 11.06 -21.98
N THR A 69 -18.66 11.06 -22.77
CA THR A 69 -18.32 9.94 -23.67
C THR A 69 -17.34 8.96 -23.03
N ARG A 70 -17.37 7.71 -23.49
CA ARG A 70 -16.47 6.65 -23.02
C ARG A 70 -15.00 6.98 -23.32
N GLU A 71 -14.76 7.66 -24.43
CA GLU A 71 -13.44 8.06 -24.90
C GLU A 71 -12.81 9.02 -23.90
N SER A 72 -13.51 10.09 -23.52
CA SER A 72 -12.98 11.04 -22.53
C SER A 72 -12.78 10.42 -21.14
N ALA A 73 -13.65 9.49 -20.72
CA ALA A 73 -13.43 8.73 -19.48
C ALA A 73 -12.15 7.88 -19.55
N SER A 74 -11.92 7.23 -20.70
CA SER A 74 -10.73 6.42 -20.93
C SER A 74 -9.45 7.27 -20.92
N GLU A 75 -9.49 8.46 -21.51
CA GLU A 75 -8.37 9.43 -21.48
C GLU A 75 -8.03 9.85 -20.05
N ILE A 76 -9.03 10.13 -19.21
CA ILE A 76 -8.83 10.49 -17.80
C ILE A 76 -8.13 9.35 -17.05
N VAL A 77 -8.60 8.11 -17.21
CA VAL A 77 -7.98 6.94 -16.57
C VAL A 77 -6.57 6.72 -17.08
N ASN A 78 -6.34 6.85 -18.39
CA ASN A 78 -5.03 6.68 -18.99
C ASN A 78 -4.02 7.73 -18.52
N ALA A 79 -4.48 8.95 -18.20
CA ALA A 79 -3.64 9.98 -17.61
C ALA A 79 -3.10 9.61 -16.21
N LEU A 80 -3.75 8.67 -15.51
CA LEU A 80 -3.32 8.17 -14.19
C LEU A 80 -2.65 6.80 -14.24
N ARG A 81 -2.97 5.98 -15.25
CA ARG A 81 -2.53 4.58 -15.37
C ARG A 81 -1.03 4.37 -15.17
N TRP A 82 -0.21 5.24 -15.74
CA TRP A 82 1.25 5.08 -15.78
C TRP A 82 1.96 5.80 -14.63
N LYS A 83 1.22 6.41 -13.70
CA LYS A 83 1.82 7.13 -12.57
C LYS A 83 2.23 6.14 -11.48
N ARG A 84 3.41 6.38 -10.92
CA ARG A 84 3.91 5.59 -9.78
C ARG A 84 2.92 5.72 -8.61
N ARG A 85 2.47 4.60 -8.06
CA ARG A 85 1.61 4.58 -6.86
C ARG A 85 2.32 5.28 -5.70
N LYS A 86 1.59 6.15 -5.00
CA LYS A 86 2.04 6.86 -3.82
C LYS A 86 1.01 6.67 -2.71
N PRO A 87 1.44 6.39 -1.47
CA PRO A 87 0.53 6.32 -0.33
C PRO A 87 -0.08 7.69 -0.07
N LEU A 88 -1.33 7.70 0.40
CA LEU A 88 -1.99 8.94 0.83
C LEU A 88 -1.39 9.40 2.16
N ALA A 89 -1.32 10.72 2.39
CA ALA A 89 -0.81 11.25 3.65
C ALA A 89 -1.57 10.71 4.87
N ILE A 90 -2.89 10.55 4.76
CA ILE A 90 -3.69 9.96 5.84
C ILE A 90 -3.30 8.52 6.17
N GLN A 91 -2.93 7.71 5.16
CA GLN A 91 -2.50 6.33 5.39
C GLN A 91 -1.17 6.31 6.15
N LEU A 92 -0.22 7.16 5.76
CA LEU A 92 1.05 7.30 6.48
C LEU A 92 0.82 7.79 7.92
N GLN A 93 -0.12 8.72 8.13
CA GLN A 93 -0.40 9.30 9.44
C GLN A 93 -1.10 8.31 10.38
N MET A 94 -2.15 7.63 9.92
CA MET A 94 -2.94 6.75 10.77
C MET A 94 -2.34 5.35 10.91
N VAL A 95 -1.79 4.79 9.84
CA VAL A 95 -1.31 3.40 9.83
C VAL A 95 0.16 3.37 10.27
N ASP A 96 1.03 4.12 9.60
CA ASP A 96 2.48 4.01 9.85
C ASP A 96 2.91 4.80 11.10
N LYS A 97 2.32 5.98 11.33
CA LYS A 97 2.62 6.82 12.50
C LYS A 97 1.67 6.61 13.69
N GLY A 98 0.60 5.84 13.51
CA GLY A 98 -0.36 5.54 14.59
C GLY A 98 -1.14 6.76 15.12
N LEU A 99 -1.26 7.83 14.33
CA LEU A 99 -2.01 9.02 14.74
C LEU A 99 -3.51 8.71 14.76
N LYS A 100 -4.22 9.27 15.75
CA LYS A 100 -5.69 9.25 15.76
C LYS A 100 -6.21 10.19 14.68
N TRP A 101 -7.41 9.93 14.17
CA TRP A 101 -8.06 10.77 13.14
C TRP A 101 -7.96 12.27 13.47
N GLY A 102 -8.30 12.68 14.70
CA GLY A 102 -8.29 14.09 15.11
C GLY A 102 -6.93 14.78 15.07
N ASP A 103 -5.84 14.01 15.07
CA ASP A 103 -4.47 14.51 15.06
C ASP A 103 -3.88 14.55 13.64
N THR A 104 -4.65 14.14 12.62
CA THR A 104 -4.22 14.15 11.21
C THR A 104 -4.34 15.53 10.57
N ASP A 105 -3.53 15.80 9.55
CA ASP A 105 -3.58 17.07 8.80
C ASP A 105 -4.95 17.27 8.15
N ALA A 106 -5.57 16.18 7.70
CA ALA A 106 -6.92 16.20 7.14
C ALA A 106 -7.97 16.62 8.16
N ALA A 107 -7.91 16.12 9.40
CA ALA A 107 -8.84 16.54 10.44
C ALA A 107 -8.62 17.99 10.88
N GLN A 108 -7.37 18.45 10.91
CA GLN A 108 -7.04 19.84 11.24
C GLN A 108 -7.48 20.84 10.15
N SER A 109 -7.61 20.38 8.90
CA SER A 109 -8.11 21.22 7.80
C SER A 109 -9.61 21.53 7.88
N LEU A 110 -10.35 20.85 8.76
CA LEU A 110 -11.79 21.04 8.91
C LEU A 110 -12.13 22.23 9.81
N PRO A 111 -13.25 22.92 9.56
CA PRO A 111 -13.72 24.00 10.43
C PRO A 111 -13.97 23.51 11.86
N SER A 112 -13.68 24.36 12.84
CA SER A 112 -13.97 24.09 14.25
C SER A 112 -15.46 23.79 14.45
N GLY A 113 -15.79 22.57 14.85
CA GLY A 113 -17.18 22.12 15.02
C GLY A 113 -17.73 21.26 13.88
N TYR A 114 -16.92 20.91 12.87
CA TYR A 114 -17.29 19.85 11.93
C TYR A 114 -17.59 18.55 12.68
N LYS A 115 -18.82 18.06 12.54
CA LYS A 115 -19.22 16.75 13.06
C LYS A 115 -19.37 15.80 11.89
N PRO A 116 -18.65 14.66 11.87
CA PRO A 116 -18.89 13.64 10.87
C PRO A 116 -20.36 13.22 10.94
N ARG A 117 -20.96 12.97 9.78
CA ARG A 117 -22.36 12.54 9.72
C ARG A 117 -22.47 11.21 10.49
N PRO A 118 -23.30 11.13 11.54
CA PRO A 118 -23.41 9.91 12.35
C PRO A 118 -23.79 8.72 11.45
N GLY A 119 -23.10 7.59 11.63
CA GLY A 119 -23.28 6.36 10.83
C GLY A 119 -22.56 6.33 9.47
N SER A 120 -21.76 7.34 9.12
CA SER A 120 -20.94 7.32 7.88
C SER A 120 -19.65 6.51 8.03
N GLN A 121 -19.01 6.57 9.21
CA GLN A 121 -17.79 5.84 9.51
C GLN A 121 -18.05 4.33 9.60
N ASP A 122 -19.11 3.91 10.29
CA ASP A 122 -19.48 2.50 10.53
C ASP A 122 -19.88 1.71 9.27
N ARG A 123 -20.10 2.42 8.14
CA ARG A 123 -20.46 1.82 6.85
C ARG A 123 -19.28 1.68 5.91
N LEU A 124 -18.31 2.61 5.96
CA LEU A 124 -17.14 2.63 5.07
C LEU A 124 -15.97 1.85 5.65
N LEU A 125 -15.79 1.95 6.95
CA LEU A 125 -15.06 1.02 7.78
C LEU A 125 -16.17 0.13 8.32
N GLY A 126 -16.23 -1.16 8.01
CA GLY A 126 -17.20 -2.04 8.68
C GLY A 126 -17.17 -1.77 10.19
N ALA A 127 -18.32 -1.88 10.86
CA ALA A 127 -18.50 -1.65 12.30
C ALA A 127 -17.20 -1.94 13.06
N PRO A 128 -16.73 -1.05 13.97
CA PRO A 128 -15.41 -1.15 14.55
C PRO A 128 -15.19 -2.60 14.96
N GLU A 129 -14.36 -3.31 14.20
CA GLU A 129 -13.81 -4.55 14.69
C GLU A 129 -13.14 -4.10 15.97
N THR A 130 -13.72 -4.49 17.11
CA THR A 130 -12.97 -4.56 18.35
C THR A 130 -11.61 -5.07 17.94
N PRO A 131 -10.49 -4.37 18.24
CA PRO A 131 -9.19 -4.77 17.73
C PRO A 131 -8.96 -6.20 18.19
N GLU A 132 -9.28 -7.16 17.31
CA GLU A 132 -8.85 -8.53 17.42
C GLU A 132 -7.34 -8.36 17.48
N PRO A 133 -6.71 -8.82 18.57
CA PRO A 133 -5.31 -8.54 18.82
C PRO A 133 -4.56 -8.89 17.55
N ILE A 134 -3.93 -7.89 16.92
CA ILE A 134 -3.15 -8.07 15.69
C ILE A 134 -2.32 -9.30 15.93
N HIS A 135 -2.70 -10.41 15.28
CA HIS A 135 -2.29 -11.73 15.66
C HIS A 135 -0.75 -11.72 15.67
N GLN A 136 -0.16 -11.74 16.87
CA GLN A 136 1.28 -11.99 17.06
C GLN A 136 1.68 -13.35 16.44
N ASN A 137 0.68 -14.13 16.05
CA ASN A 137 0.77 -15.47 15.51
C ASN A 137 1.49 -15.51 14.15
N TRP A 138 1.46 -14.48 13.30
CA TRP A 138 2.21 -14.55 12.02
C TRP A 138 3.73 -14.43 12.25
N PHE A 139 4.15 -13.63 13.24
CA PHE A 139 5.54 -13.57 13.69
C PHE A 139 5.96 -14.89 14.33
N SER A 140 5.10 -15.50 15.14
CA SER A 140 5.33 -16.82 15.74
C SER A 140 5.40 -17.93 14.69
N SER A 141 4.57 -17.89 13.64
CA SER A 141 4.62 -18.85 12.53
C SER A 141 5.89 -18.70 11.69
N LEU A 142 6.38 -17.48 11.47
CA LEU A 142 7.65 -17.25 10.80
C LEU A 142 8.85 -17.67 11.66
N LEU A 143 8.79 -17.44 12.98
CA LEU A 143 9.83 -17.90 13.90
C LEU A 143 9.85 -19.44 13.99
N GLN A 144 8.68 -20.10 13.99
CA GLN A 144 8.58 -21.55 13.95
C GLN A 144 9.11 -22.11 12.63
N LEU A 145 8.76 -21.51 11.48
CA LEU A 145 9.35 -21.89 10.20
C LEU A 145 10.88 -21.76 10.20
N ALA A 146 11.42 -20.64 10.70
CA ALA A 146 12.87 -20.44 10.80
C ALA A 146 13.55 -21.47 11.72
N SER A 147 12.96 -21.76 12.88
CA SER A 147 13.47 -22.78 13.82
C SER A 147 13.40 -24.18 13.23
N THR A 148 12.32 -24.51 12.50
CA THR A 148 12.16 -25.84 11.87
C THR A 148 13.18 -26.03 10.75
N ILE A 149 13.41 -25.00 9.92
CA ILE A 149 14.44 -25.01 8.88
C ILE A 149 15.83 -25.17 9.51
N PHE A 150 16.14 -24.45 10.60
CA PHE A 150 17.43 -24.55 11.28
C PHE A 150 17.67 -25.95 11.88
N CYS A 151 16.66 -26.54 12.54
CA CYS A 151 16.73 -27.91 13.05
C CYS A 151 16.89 -28.92 11.92
N PHE A 152 16.23 -28.73 10.78
CA PHE A 152 16.35 -29.63 9.63
C PHE A 152 17.77 -29.59 9.03
N VAL A 153 18.37 -28.40 8.91
CA VAL A 153 19.76 -28.22 8.44
C VAL A 153 20.76 -28.84 9.41
N LEU A 154 20.58 -28.67 10.73
CA LEU A 154 21.45 -29.30 11.72
C LEU A 154 21.29 -30.83 11.73
N PHE A 155 20.08 -31.36 11.64
CA PHE A 155 19.81 -32.79 11.69
C PHE A 155 20.30 -33.50 10.41
N PHE A 156 20.04 -32.93 9.23
CA PHE A 156 20.60 -33.47 7.99
C PHE A 156 22.11 -33.26 7.90
N GLY A 157 22.63 -32.14 8.40
CA GLY A 157 24.07 -31.89 8.48
C GLY A 157 24.79 -32.93 9.33
N THR A 158 24.27 -33.25 10.52
CA THR A 158 24.86 -34.28 11.39
C THR A 158 24.69 -35.69 10.84
N LEU A 159 23.55 -36.02 10.21
CA LEU A 159 23.36 -37.31 9.54
C LEU A 159 24.32 -37.52 8.37
N VAL A 160 24.59 -36.48 7.58
CA VAL A 160 25.58 -36.56 6.49
C VAL A 160 26.98 -36.78 7.07
N VAL A 161 27.36 -36.07 8.13
CA VAL A 161 28.66 -36.27 8.79
C VAL A 161 28.77 -37.66 9.43
N LEU A 162 27.73 -38.15 10.11
CA LEU A 162 27.69 -39.50 10.68
C LEU A 162 27.75 -40.57 9.60
N SER A 163 27.06 -40.38 8.48
CA SER A 163 27.14 -41.29 7.33
C SER A 163 28.55 -41.33 6.74
N ILE A 164 29.22 -40.17 6.60
CA ILE A 164 30.61 -40.11 6.15
C ILE A 164 31.54 -40.82 7.15
N VAL A 165 31.37 -40.60 8.46
CA VAL A 165 32.18 -41.24 9.51
C VAL A 165 31.95 -42.75 9.57
N GLU A 166 30.71 -43.25 9.42
CA GLU A 166 30.44 -44.68 9.33
C GLU A 166 31.01 -45.29 8.05
N CYS A 167 30.93 -44.57 6.92
CA CYS A 167 31.49 -45.02 5.65
C CYS A 167 33.03 -45.11 5.75
N PHE A 168 33.68 -44.11 6.36
CA PHE A 168 35.11 -44.16 6.67
C PHE A 168 35.46 -45.28 7.66
N SER A 169 34.64 -45.52 8.69
CA SER A 169 34.88 -46.61 9.65
C SER A 169 34.75 -47.99 8.99
N ARG A 170 33.79 -48.18 8.07
CA ARG A 170 33.65 -49.43 7.30
C ARG A 170 34.82 -49.64 6.33
N VAL A 171 35.28 -48.59 5.65
CA VAL A 171 36.45 -48.65 4.76
C VAL A 171 37.73 -48.95 5.56
N TRP A 172 37.90 -48.32 6.73
CA TRP A 172 39.04 -48.57 7.60
C TRP A 172 39.04 -50.00 8.16
N ASN A 173 37.88 -50.50 8.59
CA ASN A 173 37.75 -51.87 9.10
C ASN A 173 37.95 -52.93 7.99
N TRP A 174 37.53 -52.64 6.76
CA TRP A 174 37.81 -53.49 5.59
C TRP A 174 39.31 -53.46 5.20
N GLY A 175 39.97 -52.31 5.32
CA GLY A 175 41.42 -52.15 5.13
C GLY A 175 42.27 -52.85 6.19
N TRP A 176 41.76 -53.00 7.43
CA TRP A 176 42.40 -53.82 8.47
C TRP A 176 42.18 -55.32 8.26
N SER A 177 40.97 -55.75 7.87
CA SER A 177 40.66 -57.16 7.60
C SER A 177 41.45 -57.74 6.42
N THR A 178 41.69 -56.95 5.38
CA THR A 178 42.51 -57.38 4.21
C THR A 178 44.02 -57.39 4.49
N ARG A 179 44.50 -56.76 5.58
CA ARG A 179 45.93 -56.74 5.96
C ARG A 179 46.31 -57.82 6.98
N SER A 180 45.35 -58.45 7.66
CA SER A 180 45.59 -59.58 8.56
C SER A 180 45.45 -60.96 7.92
N GLY A 181 45.02 -61.04 6.65
CA GLY A 181 44.73 -62.30 5.94
C GLY A 181 45.84 -62.86 5.04
N ASN A 182 47.01 -62.23 4.94
CA ASN A 182 48.08 -62.72 4.04
C ASN A 182 49.46 -62.82 4.71
N ARG A 183 49.50 -63.53 5.85
CA ARG A 183 50.71 -64.21 6.33
C ARG A 183 50.32 -65.63 6.75
N GLY A 184 50.29 -66.51 5.75
CA GLY A 184 50.07 -67.93 5.97
C GLY A 184 49.79 -68.66 4.67
N LEU A 185 50.84 -68.96 3.90
CA LEU A 185 51.15 -70.29 3.33
C LEU A 185 52.11 -70.17 2.14
N ARG A 186 53.33 -70.67 2.38
CA ARG A 186 54.36 -71.19 1.46
C ARG A 186 55.10 -70.21 0.56
#